data_AF-A0A7C5AVH6-F1
#
_entry.id   AF-A0A7C5AVH6-F1
#
_cell.length_a   1.000
_cell.length_b   1.000
_cell.length_c   1.000
_cell.angle_alpha   90.00
_cell.angle_beta   90.00
_cell.angle_gamma   90.00
#
_symmetry.space_group_name_H-M   'P 1'
#
loop_
_entity.id
_entity.type
_entity.pdbx_description
1 polymer ?
#
loop_
_entity_poly.entity_id
_entity_poly.type
_entity_poly.pdbx_seq_one_letter_code
_entity_poly.pdbx_strand_id
1 'polypeptide(L)'
;MISRTLVQMIEDHADKITARILRKQRLDPELPHTSKLPESELEGLAEDVLKNLGRCLDAGGVGENARRWERFGRLRFEEGIPLSEVVRSLHIVRETLVDYVREQGVGQSAVELYAEEELEHMLGLYFDNAVYHAVRGYEGLLRRAASVAC
;
A
#
# COMPACT_ATOMS: atom_id res chain seq x y z
N MET A 1 20.39 -3.90 -8.06
CA MET A 1 21.38 -2.95 -7.47
C MET A 1 20.93 -1.50 -7.57
N ILE A 2 20.31 -1.04 -8.66
CA ILE A 2 19.86 0.36 -8.80
C ILE A 2 18.45 0.57 -8.22
N SER A 3 17.57 -0.42 -8.35
CA SER A 3 16.29 -0.45 -7.63
C SER A 3 16.47 -0.37 -6.11
N ARG A 4 17.57 -0.91 -5.57
CA ARG A 4 17.92 -0.82 -4.15
C ARG A 4 18.18 0.63 -3.71
N THR A 5 18.76 1.46 -4.57
CA THR A 5 18.96 2.89 -4.30
C THR A 5 17.63 3.63 -4.28
N LEU A 6 16.70 3.30 -5.18
CA LEU A 6 15.37 3.91 -5.19
C LEU A 6 14.50 3.47 -4.00
N VAL A 7 14.60 2.20 -3.60
CA VAL A 7 13.98 1.68 -2.38
C VAL A 7 14.53 2.40 -1.15
N GLN A 8 15.86 2.53 -1.04
CA GLN A 8 16.47 3.28 0.06
C GLN A 8 16.01 4.74 0.08
N MET A 9 15.92 5.37 -1.08
CA MET A 9 15.44 6.75 -1.20
C MET A 9 13.98 6.91 -0.71
N ILE A 10 13.12 5.93 -0.97
CA ILE A 10 11.75 5.88 -0.43
C ILE A 10 11.79 5.72 1.10
N GLU A 11 12.59 4.76 1.60
CA GLU A 11 12.74 4.48 3.03
C GLU A 11 13.27 5.71 3.80
N ASP A 12 14.26 6.42 3.25
CA ASP A 12 14.87 7.62 3.83
C ASP A 12 13.88 8.81 3.91
N HIS A 13 12.84 8.80 3.08
CA HIS A 13 11.83 9.85 3.01
C HIS A 13 10.43 9.37 3.41
N ALA A 14 10.35 8.25 4.14
CA ALA A 14 9.09 7.60 4.51
C ALA A 14 8.11 8.59 5.16
N ASP A 15 8.55 9.42 6.10
CA ASP A 15 7.68 10.37 6.81
C ASP A 15 7.01 11.38 5.87
N LYS A 16 7.77 11.93 4.90
CA LYS A 16 7.25 12.86 3.90
C LYS A 16 6.24 12.19 2.97
N ILE A 17 6.51 10.95 2.59
CA ILE A 17 5.63 10.15 1.72
C ILE A 17 4.35 9.78 2.48
N THR A 18 4.46 9.36 3.75
CA THR A 18 3.32 9.09 4.65
C THR A 18 2.40 10.31 4.74
N ALA A 19 2.94 11.49 5.03
CA ALA A 19 2.15 12.73 5.09
C ALA A 19 1.41 13.02 3.77
N ARG A 20 2.04 12.74 2.62
CA ARG A 20 1.42 12.89 1.30
C ARG A 20 0.30 11.86 1.07
N ILE A 21 0.50 10.61 1.45
CA ILE A 21 -0.51 9.54 1.38
C ILE A 21 -1.73 9.93 2.21
N LEU A 22 -1.52 10.31 3.48
CA LEU A 22 -2.59 10.70 4.39
C LEU A 22 -3.38 11.87 3.82
N ARG A 23 -2.69 12.90 3.31
CA ARG A 23 -3.35 14.03 2.67
C ARG A 23 -4.21 13.60 1.47
N LYS A 24 -3.69 12.75 0.58
CA LYS A 24 -4.47 12.22 -0.56
C LYS A 24 -5.69 11.44 -0.06
N GLN A 25 -5.53 10.57 0.94
CA GLN A 25 -6.64 9.78 1.49
C GLN A 25 -7.72 10.63 2.16
N ARG A 26 -7.34 11.69 2.88
CA ARG A 26 -8.28 12.61 3.53
C ARG A 26 -9.07 13.47 2.53
N LEU A 27 -8.45 13.80 1.39
CA LEU A 27 -9.05 14.66 0.37
C LEU A 27 -9.79 13.87 -0.73
N ASP A 28 -9.64 12.55 -0.78
CA ASP A 28 -10.29 11.74 -1.78
C ASP A 28 -11.80 11.60 -1.46
N PRO A 29 -12.70 12.08 -2.35
CA PRO A 29 -14.14 12.04 -2.11
C PRO A 29 -14.71 10.62 -2.02
N GLU A 30 -13.96 9.62 -2.47
CA GLU A 30 -14.38 8.23 -2.50
C GLU A 30 -13.79 7.42 -1.34
N LEU A 31 -13.18 8.11 -0.38
CA LEU A 31 -12.74 7.57 0.89
C LEU A 31 -13.51 8.18 2.09
N PRO A 32 -14.85 8.30 2.07
CA PRO A 32 -15.60 8.99 3.13
C PRO A 32 -15.56 8.30 4.51
N HIS A 33 -15.29 6.99 4.59
CA HIS A 33 -15.13 6.28 5.86
C HIS A 33 -13.66 6.25 6.28
N THR A 34 -12.77 5.93 5.35
CA THR A 34 -11.31 5.88 5.56
C THR A 34 -10.77 7.25 6.00
N SER A 35 -11.27 8.34 5.40
CA SER A 35 -10.91 9.72 5.76
C SER A 35 -11.37 10.14 7.16
N LYS A 36 -12.09 9.29 7.91
CA LYS A 36 -12.49 9.52 9.31
C LYS A 36 -11.71 8.68 10.30
N LEU A 37 -10.88 7.75 9.84
CA LEU A 37 -10.04 6.93 10.72
C LEU A 37 -9.07 7.81 11.52
N PRO A 38 -8.66 7.40 12.73
CA PRO A 38 -7.60 8.06 13.48
C PRO A 38 -6.34 8.21 12.62
N GLU A 39 -5.60 9.30 12.81
CA GLU A 39 -4.34 9.53 12.09
C GLU A 39 -3.35 8.39 12.29
N SER A 40 -3.21 7.90 13.53
CA SER A 40 -2.37 6.75 13.88
C SER A 40 -2.68 5.47 13.08
N GLU A 41 -3.95 5.23 12.71
CA GLU A 41 -4.36 4.07 11.92
C GLU A 41 -3.99 4.21 10.44
N LEU A 42 -3.99 5.43 9.91
CA LEU A 42 -3.56 5.71 8.54
C LEU A 42 -2.04 5.71 8.44
N GLU A 43 -1.36 6.33 9.41
CA GLU A 43 0.10 6.37 9.51
C GLU A 43 0.69 4.97 9.66
N GLY A 44 0.15 4.16 10.57
CA GLY A 44 0.68 2.83 10.85
C GLY A 44 0.77 1.94 9.61
N LEU A 45 -0.22 2.00 8.72
CA LEU A 45 -0.19 1.26 7.46
C LEU A 45 0.89 1.80 6.50
N ALA A 46 0.89 3.11 6.29
CA ALA A 46 1.81 3.76 5.36
C ALA A 46 3.26 3.57 5.80
N GLU A 47 3.56 3.81 7.08
CA GLU A 47 4.89 3.62 7.64
C GLU A 47 5.34 2.16 7.58
N ASP A 48 4.48 1.19 7.89
CA ASP A 48 4.85 -0.23 7.86
C ASP A 48 5.17 -0.70 6.44
N VAL A 49 4.46 -0.18 5.42
CA VAL A 49 4.79 -0.42 4.01
C VAL A 49 6.10 0.26 3.61
N LEU A 50 6.28 1.53 3.96
CA LEU A 50 7.43 2.33 3.53
C LEU A 50 8.73 1.91 4.19
N LYS A 51 8.75 1.75 5.53
CA LYS A 51 9.95 1.42 6.31
C LYS A 51 10.43 -0.01 6.10
N ASN A 52 9.59 -0.87 5.55
CA ASN A 52 9.93 -2.26 5.26
C ASN A 52 9.88 -2.56 3.75
N LEU A 53 9.92 -1.55 2.89
CA LEU A 53 9.68 -1.73 1.46
C LEU A 53 10.70 -2.69 0.84
N GLY A 54 11.98 -2.57 1.18
CA GLY A 54 13.01 -3.50 0.70
C GLY A 54 12.70 -4.96 1.06
N ARG A 55 12.31 -5.23 2.31
CA ARG A 55 11.90 -6.57 2.76
C ARG A 55 10.60 -7.03 2.10
N CYS A 56 9.68 -6.10 1.85
CA CYS A 56 8.39 -6.38 1.23
C CYS A 56 8.53 -6.82 -0.23
N LEU A 57 9.52 -6.27 -0.94
CA LEU A 57 9.81 -6.58 -2.34
C LEU A 57 10.69 -7.83 -2.52
N ASP A 58 11.30 -8.34 -1.44
CA ASP A 58 12.08 -9.57 -1.49
C ASP A 58 11.18 -10.81 -1.71
N ALA A 59 11.58 -11.68 -2.65
CA ALA A 59 10.84 -12.88 -3.05
C ALA A 59 10.57 -13.88 -1.90
N GLY A 60 11.32 -13.80 -0.79
CA GLY A 60 11.10 -14.62 0.40
C GLY A 60 9.88 -14.23 1.24
N GLY A 61 9.28 -13.06 1.01
CA GLY A 61 8.20 -12.50 1.82
C GLY A 61 6.79 -12.88 1.39
N VAL A 62 6.59 -13.60 0.28
CA VAL A 62 5.28 -13.80 -0.37
C VAL A 62 4.21 -14.34 0.59
N GLY A 63 4.52 -15.40 1.35
CA GLY A 63 3.56 -16.01 2.28
C GLY A 63 3.28 -15.19 3.53
N GLU A 64 4.26 -14.41 4.00
CA GLU A 64 4.09 -13.50 5.14
C GLU A 64 3.28 -12.27 4.76
N ASN A 65 3.60 -11.69 3.60
CA ASN A 65 2.87 -10.59 2.98
C ASN A 65 1.39 -10.96 2.77
N ALA A 66 1.11 -12.16 2.24
CA ALA A 66 -0.25 -12.66 2.09
C ALA A 66 -1.05 -12.63 3.40
N ARG A 67 -0.49 -13.21 4.48
CA ARG A 67 -1.16 -13.23 5.79
C ARG A 67 -1.32 -11.83 6.39
N ARG A 68 -0.34 -10.94 6.18
CA ARG A 68 -0.39 -9.53 6.62
C ARG A 68 -1.53 -8.80 5.93
N TRP A 69 -1.65 -8.92 4.61
CA TRP A 69 -2.71 -8.28 3.85
C TRP A 69 -4.09 -8.85 4.13
N GLU A 70 -4.21 -10.17 4.34
CA GLU A 70 -5.46 -10.75 4.82
C GLU A 70 -5.88 -10.24 6.20
N ARG A 71 -4.93 -10.02 7.13
CA ARG A 71 -5.23 -9.39 8.43
C ARG A 71 -5.69 -7.94 8.25
N PHE A 72 -5.03 -7.19 7.38
CA PHE A 72 -5.41 -5.82 7.06
C PHE A 72 -6.85 -5.73 6.53
N GLY A 73 -7.22 -6.58 5.57
CA GLY A 73 -8.58 -6.63 5.05
C GLY A 73 -9.63 -6.99 6.11
N ARG A 74 -9.29 -7.90 7.04
CA ARG A 74 -10.15 -8.22 8.18
C ARG A 74 -10.36 -7.04 9.12
N LEU A 75 -9.27 -6.36 9.48
CA LEU A 75 -9.32 -5.17 10.33
C LEU A 75 -10.24 -4.11 9.73
N ARG A 76 -10.08 -3.81 8.43
CA ARG A 76 -10.91 -2.80 7.75
C ARG A 76 -12.40 -3.19 7.70
N PHE A 77 -12.72 -4.49 7.61
CA PHE A 77 -14.10 -4.95 7.75
C PHE A 77 -14.65 -4.71 9.17
N GLU A 78 -13.86 -5.03 10.20
CA GLU A 78 -14.25 -4.84 11.61
C GLU A 78 -14.46 -3.36 11.95
N GLU A 79 -13.69 -2.46 11.33
CA GLU A 79 -13.86 -1.01 11.41
C GLU A 79 -15.03 -0.46 10.57
N GLY A 80 -15.71 -1.31 9.80
CA GLY A 80 -16.84 -0.92 8.96
C GLY A 80 -16.45 -0.12 7.71
N ILE A 81 -15.19 -0.21 7.27
CA ILE A 81 -14.72 0.48 6.05
C ILE A 81 -15.17 -0.31 4.81
N PRO A 82 -15.84 0.32 3.83
CA PRO A 82 -16.25 -0.38 2.61
C PRO A 82 -15.06 -0.96 1.84
N LEU A 83 -15.22 -2.16 1.28
CA LEU A 83 -14.16 -2.85 0.52
C LEU A 83 -13.58 -1.98 -0.62
N SER A 84 -14.43 -1.22 -1.32
CA SER A 84 -13.99 -0.30 -2.38
C SER A 84 -13.03 0.77 -1.86
N GLU A 85 -13.25 1.28 -0.65
CA GLU A 85 -12.35 2.23 -0.01
C GLU A 85 -11.04 1.58 0.38
N VAL A 86 -11.07 0.34 0.87
CA VAL A 86 -9.85 -0.42 1.18
C VAL A 86 -8.98 -0.54 -0.08
N VAL A 87 -9.55 -0.94 -1.21
CA VAL A 87 -8.83 -1.07 -2.49
C VAL A 87 -8.30 0.28 -2.96
N ARG A 88 -9.13 1.33 -2.94
CA ARG A 88 -8.71 2.68 -3.35
C ARG A 88 -7.60 3.24 -2.45
N SER A 89 -7.65 2.98 -1.16
CA SER A 89 -6.61 3.41 -0.22
C SER A 89 -5.23 2.79 -0.55
N LEU A 90 -5.19 1.50 -0.95
CA LEU A 90 -3.97 0.82 -1.39
C LEU A 90 -3.45 1.38 -2.73
N HIS A 91 -4.34 1.69 -3.68
CA HIS A 91 -3.95 2.35 -4.93
C HIS A 91 -3.30 3.72 -4.68
N ILE A 92 -3.86 4.53 -3.78
CA ILE A 92 -3.27 5.83 -3.40
C ILE A 92 -1.85 5.66 -2.85
N VAL A 93 -1.60 4.64 -2.03
CA VAL A 93 -0.25 4.35 -1.52
C VAL A 93 0.70 4.02 -2.68
N ARG A 94 0.30 3.09 -3.56
CA ARG A 94 1.09 2.71 -4.74
C ARG A 94 1.42 3.89 -5.64
N GLU A 95 0.40 4.66 -6.01
CA GLU A 95 0.56 5.83 -6.89
C GLU A 95 1.47 6.87 -6.26
N THR A 96 1.35 7.11 -4.95
CA THR A 96 2.19 8.09 -4.26
C THR A 96 3.66 7.68 -4.24
N LEU A 97 3.95 6.38 -4.16
CA LEU A 97 5.30 5.85 -4.28
C LEU A 97 5.89 6.06 -5.68
N VAL A 98 5.11 5.73 -6.71
CA VAL A 98 5.52 5.89 -8.11
C VAL A 98 5.73 7.39 -8.44
N ASP A 99 4.77 8.24 -8.05
CA ASP A 99 4.87 9.70 -8.21
C ASP A 99 6.14 10.24 -7.53
N TYR A 100 6.42 9.77 -6.31
CA TYR A 100 7.56 10.25 -5.54
C TYR A 100 8.89 10.00 -6.26
N VAL A 101 9.07 8.80 -6.82
CA VAL A 101 10.30 8.42 -7.53
C VAL A 101 10.46 9.21 -8.83
N ARG A 102 9.39 9.36 -9.61
CA ARG A 102 9.35 10.20 -10.83
C ARG A 102 9.76 11.65 -10.55
N GLU A 103 9.28 12.21 -9.45
CA GLU A 103 9.55 13.59 -9.05
C GLU A 103 11.01 13.85 -8.64
N GLN A 104 11.80 12.83 -8.31
CA GLN A 104 13.22 13.00 -7.98
C GLN A 104 14.11 13.26 -9.20
N GLY A 105 13.53 13.30 -10.41
CA GLY A 105 14.28 13.52 -11.64
C GLY A 105 15.19 12.35 -12.02
N VAL A 106 14.93 11.17 -11.45
CA VAL A 106 15.47 9.89 -11.93
C VAL A 106 14.89 9.67 -13.33
N GLY A 107 15.75 9.38 -14.31
CA GLY A 107 15.31 9.16 -15.70
C GLY A 107 16.03 10.04 -16.73
N GLN A 108 17.12 10.70 -16.33
CA GLN A 108 17.97 11.48 -17.24
C GLN A 108 18.93 10.59 -18.04
N SER A 109 19.08 9.32 -17.64
CA SER A 109 19.86 8.30 -18.35
C SER A 109 19.06 7.02 -18.58
N ALA A 110 19.42 6.25 -19.60
CA ALA A 110 18.79 4.96 -19.90
C ALA A 110 18.86 3.97 -18.72
N VAL A 111 19.93 4.06 -17.93
CA VAL A 111 20.13 3.23 -16.73
C VAL A 111 19.16 3.61 -15.61
N GLU A 112 18.92 4.91 -15.42
CA GLU A 112 17.94 5.40 -14.44
C GLU A 112 16.51 5.06 -14.84
N LEU A 113 16.16 5.24 -16.13
CA LEU A 113 14.85 4.87 -16.66
C LEU A 113 14.56 3.37 -16.46
N TYR A 114 15.56 2.51 -16.71
CA TYR A 114 15.43 1.08 -16.47
C TYR A 114 15.22 0.76 -14.98
N ALA A 115 15.91 1.48 -14.08
CA ALA A 115 15.75 1.25 -12.66
C ALA A 115 14.39 1.71 -12.11
N GLU A 116 13.86 2.79 -12.65
CA GLU A 116 12.51 3.28 -12.37
C GLU A 116 11.45 2.27 -12.83
N GLU A 117 11.56 1.78 -14.08
CA GLU A 117 10.65 0.77 -14.63
C GLU A 117 10.66 -0.53 -13.82
N GLU A 118 11.85 -1.03 -13.45
CA GLU A 118 12.00 -2.20 -12.59
C GLU A 118 11.32 -1.99 -11.22
N LEU A 119 11.48 -0.80 -10.61
CA LEU A 119 10.82 -0.49 -9.35
C LEU A 119 9.30 -0.43 -9.52
N GLU A 120 8.80 0.24 -10.56
CA GLU A 120 7.36 0.32 -10.84
C GLU A 120 6.75 -1.07 -11.05
N HIS A 121 7.47 -1.98 -11.72
CA HIS A 121 7.07 -3.36 -11.90
C HIS A 121 7.00 -4.12 -10.56
N MET A 122 8.04 -4.03 -9.75
CA MET A 122 8.07 -4.65 -8.42
C MET A 122 6.96 -4.13 -7.50
N LEU A 123 6.74 -2.81 -7.48
CA LEU A 123 5.63 -2.20 -6.75
C LEU A 123 4.28 -2.68 -7.29
N GLY A 124 4.12 -2.79 -8.62
CA GLY A 124 2.94 -3.39 -9.25
C GLY A 124 2.62 -4.76 -8.67
N LEU A 125 3.56 -5.70 -8.78
CA LEU A 125 3.40 -7.06 -8.27
C LEU A 125 3.09 -7.09 -6.76
N TYR A 126 3.76 -6.25 -5.97
CA TYR A 126 3.52 -6.18 -4.53
C TYR A 126 2.11 -5.71 -4.20
N PHE A 127 1.65 -4.62 -4.81
CA PHE A 127 0.33 -4.05 -4.53
C PHE A 127 -0.81 -4.88 -5.13
N ASP A 128 -0.62 -5.56 -6.26
CA ASP A 128 -1.60 -6.50 -6.80
C ASP A 128 -1.84 -7.65 -5.81
N ASN A 129 -0.76 -8.20 -5.24
CA ASN A 129 -0.85 -9.20 -4.18
C ASN A 129 -1.48 -8.63 -2.90
N ALA A 130 -1.14 -7.39 -2.53
CA ALA A 130 -1.72 -6.72 -1.38
C ALA A 130 -3.24 -6.59 -1.49
N VAL A 131 -3.73 -6.10 -2.63
CA VAL A 131 -5.16 -5.96 -2.93
C VAL A 131 -5.84 -7.32 -2.89
N TYR A 132 -5.29 -8.32 -3.60
CA TYR A 132 -5.89 -9.66 -3.64
C TYR A 132 -6.06 -10.27 -2.24
N HIS A 133 -5.02 -10.22 -1.41
CA HIS A 133 -5.07 -10.80 -0.07
C HIS A 133 -5.91 -9.96 0.91
N ALA A 134 -5.91 -8.64 0.79
CA ALA A 134 -6.81 -7.77 1.55
C ALA A 134 -8.28 -8.08 1.26
N VAL A 135 -8.64 -8.19 -0.03
CA VAL A 135 -10.00 -8.58 -0.46
C VAL A 135 -10.37 -9.95 0.11
N ARG A 136 -9.49 -10.96 -0.01
CA ARG A 136 -9.76 -12.29 0.54
C ARG A 136 -9.98 -12.28 2.05
N GLY A 137 -9.21 -11.49 2.79
CA GLY A 137 -9.39 -11.32 4.24
C GLY A 137 -10.74 -10.71 4.57
N TYR A 138 -11.09 -9.62 3.89
CA TYR A 138 -12.34 -8.88 4.05
C TYR A 138 -13.57 -9.75 3.76
N GLU A 139 -13.60 -10.39 2.58
CA GLU A 139 -14.68 -11.29 2.16
C GLU A 139 -14.83 -12.50 3.09
N GLY A 140 -13.73 -12.95 3.70
CA GLY A 140 -13.73 -14.03 4.68
C GLY A 140 -14.59 -13.69 5.91
N LEU A 141 -14.50 -12.47 6.43
CA LEU A 141 -15.35 -12.02 7.54
C LEU A 141 -16.76 -11.67 7.08
N LEU A 142 -16.91 -11.03 5.91
CA LEU A 142 -18.22 -10.72 5.34
C LEU A 142 -19.09 -11.98 5.21
N ARG A 143 -18.53 -13.07 4.67
CA ARG A 143 -19.24 -14.36 4.56
C ARG A 143 -19.60 -14.96 5.91
N ARG A 144 -18.71 -14.87 6.89
CA ARG A 144 -18.98 -15.35 8.26
C ARG A 144 -20.10 -14.55 8.92
N ALA A 145 -20.07 -13.23 8.81
CA ALA A 145 -21.11 -12.35 9.33
C ALA A 145 -22.47 -12.66 8.68
N ALA A 146 -22.51 -12.84 7.36
CA ALA A 146 -23.72 -13.24 6.64
C ALA A 146 -24.25 -14.61 7.10
N SER A 147 -23.37 -15.57 7.39
CA SER A 147 -23.79 -16.89 7.87
C SER A 147 -24.32 -16.92 9.30
N VAL A 148 -23.92 -15.97 10.15
CA VAL A 148 -24.39 -15.85 11.54
C VAL A 148 -25.71 -15.07 11.64
N ALA A 149 -26.02 -14.25 10.64
CA ALA A 149 -27.25 -13.46 10.59
C ALA A 149 -28.47 -14.22 10.05
N CYS A 150 -28.27 -15.41 9.46
CA CYS A 150 -29.33 -16.32 9.00
C CYS A 150 -29.72 -17.31 10.11
#